data_AF-A0A831QR85-F1
#
_entry.id   AF-A0A831QR85-F1
#
_cell.length_a   1.000
_cell.length_b   1.000
_cell.length_c   1.000
_cell.angle_alpha   90.00
_cell.angle_beta   90.00
_cell.angle_gamma   90.00
#
_symmetry.space_group_name_H-M   'P 1'
#
loop_
_entity.id
_entity.type
_entity.pdbx_description
1 polymer ?
#
loop_
_entity_poly.entity_id
_entity_poly.type
_entity_poly.pdbx_seq_one_letter_code
_entity_poly.pdbx_strand_id
1 'polypeptide(L)'
;MRFRKFWILIVISNLLFNVMCNLRKDYNSHQELHKHDGTKNYEVSSIFKKEFEILELYLDTVSKQLNIAGRTNPIYTDEIEGGRKKISALGEVLDNGPGYHALKDGTLEYYDSYFNWIINGDKSEYGFKNPLNENEQKDSEIWLEKFLKLYNQATYIYESAWNYRFKVSDIWYKMDYNQDIVNDEFVKKHPPIENKDVRLLELRDLRSGKMDKDTTLVNIIGYQETDSEDGGWFNPISYSAGNYFIELYMPLGDTIKIKRHGSMGINMQFYKMPVTQGGRNDVVFIVQEPNEMYPDKEFGGMYVVRPRNQEQEEYGIHKSSFDSFSSEYGSGKANIDMETTFLRPMKD
;
A
#
# COMPACT_ATOMS: atom_id res chain seq x y z
N MET A 1 -58.30 -40.42 -0.82
CA MET A 1 -57.33 -39.62 -0.01
C MET A 1 -55.88 -39.63 -0.56
N ARG A 2 -55.61 -40.09 -1.80
CA ARG A 2 -54.25 -40.12 -2.40
C ARG A 2 -53.94 -38.98 -3.39
N PHE A 3 -54.95 -38.28 -3.92
CA PHE A 3 -54.75 -37.21 -4.92
C PHE A 3 -54.35 -35.83 -4.35
N ARG A 4 -54.64 -35.54 -3.06
CA ARG A 4 -54.28 -34.26 -2.43
C ARG A 4 -52.78 -34.15 -2.05
N LYS A 5 -52.10 -35.27 -1.82
CA LYS A 5 -50.65 -35.26 -1.45
C LYS A 5 -49.74 -34.97 -2.64
N PHE A 6 -50.15 -35.31 -3.86
CA PHE A 6 -49.34 -35.12 -5.06
C PHE A 6 -49.26 -33.64 -5.50
N TRP A 7 -50.36 -32.89 -5.37
CA TRP A 7 -50.38 -31.45 -5.67
C TRP A 7 -49.57 -30.62 -4.67
N ILE A 8 -49.57 -30.98 -3.39
CA ILE A 8 -48.79 -30.28 -2.37
C ILE A 8 -47.28 -30.46 -2.61
N LEU A 9 -46.84 -31.65 -3.05
CA LEU A 9 -45.43 -31.90 -3.40
C LEU A 9 -44.96 -31.11 -4.63
N ILE A 10 -45.80 -30.94 -5.65
CA ILE A 10 -45.46 -30.16 -6.86
C ILE A 10 -45.43 -28.65 -6.57
N VAL A 11 -46.33 -28.14 -5.72
CA VAL A 11 -46.34 -26.73 -5.33
C VAL A 11 -45.16 -26.40 -4.40
N ILE A 12 -44.81 -27.29 -3.45
CA ILE A 12 -43.61 -27.13 -2.60
C ILE A 12 -42.33 -27.24 -3.44
N SER A 13 -42.28 -28.12 -4.45
CA SER A 13 -41.14 -28.22 -5.37
C SER A 13 -40.98 -26.96 -6.23
N ASN A 14 -42.06 -26.36 -6.74
CA ASN A 14 -41.98 -25.10 -7.49
C ASN A 14 -41.71 -23.88 -6.61
N LEU A 15 -42.16 -23.89 -5.34
CA LEU A 15 -41.78 -22.86 -4.36
C LEU A 15 -40.30 -22.97 -3.98
N LEU A 16 -39.78 -24.18 -3.76
CA LEU A 16 -38.37 -24.43 -3.49
C LEU A 16 -37.49 -24.15 -4.71
N PHE A 17 -37.97 -24.42 -5.93
CA PHE A 17 -37.25 -24.09 -7.16
C PHE A 17 -37.21 -22.57 -7.39
N ASN A 18 -38.31 -21.84 -7.13
CA ASN A 18 -38.30 -20.37 -7.19
C ASN A 18 -37.51 -19.70 -6.05
N VAL A 19 -37.45 -20.32 -4.86
CA VAL A 19 -36.62 -19.84 -3.74
C VAL A 19 -35.14 -20.15 -3.95
N MET A 20 -34.79 -21.31 -4.53
CA MET A 20 -33.40 -21.64 -4.87
C MET A 20 -32.91 -20.91 -6.13
N CYS A 21 -33.79 -20.57 -7.09
CA CYS A 21 -33.43 -19.71 -8.22
C CYS A 21 -33.28 -18.23 -7.85
N ASN A 22 -33.80 -17.77 -6.69
CA ASN A 22 -33.73 -16.38 -6.24
C ASN A 22 -32.52 -16.02 -5.36
N LEU A 23 -31.49 -16.87 -5.28
CA LEU A 23 -30.22 -16.55 -4.61
C LEU A 23 -29.02 -16.55 -5.56
N ARG A 24 -29.25 -16.40 -6.87
CA ARG A 24 -28.19 -15.96 -7.77
C ARG A 24 -28.07 -14.45 -7.60
N LYS A 25 -27.26 -14.01 -6.63
CA LYS A 25 -26.90 -12.58 -6.51
C LYS A 25 -26.43 -12.10 -7.90
N ASP A 26 -27.15 -11.15 -8.46
CA ASP A 26 -26.82 -10.58 -9.77
C ASP A 26 -25.63 -9.62 -9.60
N TYR A 27 -24.48 -10.04 -10.12
CA TYR A 27 -23.25 -9.26 -10.08
C TYR A 27 -22.94 -8.55 -11.41
N ASN A 28 -23.88 -8.50 -12.36
CA ASN A 28 -23.67 -7.89 -13.68
C ASN A 28 -23.28 -6.39 -13.61
N SER A 29 -23.55 -5.73 -12.49
CA SER A 29 -23.15 -4.32 -12.25
C SER A 29 -21.71 -4.14 -11.74
N HIS A 30 -20.97 -5.21 -11.45
CA HIS A 30 -19.58 -5.13 -10.99
C HIS A 30 -18.60 -5.13 -12.16
N GLN A 31 -17.60 -4.27 -12.10
CA GLN A 31 -16.60 -4.14 -13.15
C GLN A 31 -15.19 -4.29 -12.59
N GLU A 32 -14.26 -4.79 -13.41
CA GLU A 32 -12.83 -4.74 -13.09
C GLU A 32 -12.38 -3.29 -12.96
N LEU A 33 -11.52 -3.00 -11.99
CA LEU A 33 -11.18 -1.63 -11.63
C LEU A 33 -10.58 -0.83 -12.80
N HIS A 34 -9.76 -1.48 -13.62
CA HIS A 34 -9.16 -0.88 -14.82
C HIS A 34 -10.15 -0.57 -15.96
N LYS A 35 -11.41 -1.02 -15.85
CA LYS A 35 -12.53 -0.75 -16.77
C LYS A 35 -13.63 0.09 -16.12
N HIS A 36 -13.47 0.44 -14.84
CA HIS A 36 -14.51 1.11 -14.06
C HIS A 36 -14.37 2.62 -14.24
N ASP A 37 -15.37 3.30 -14.80
CA ASP A 37 -15.33 4.77 -14.98
C ASP A 37 -15.70 5.55 -13.71
N GLY A 38 -16.23 4.84 -12.72
CA GLY A 38 -16.75 5.39 -11.47
C GLY A 38 -18.27 5.38 -11.44
N THR A 39 -18.84 6.30 -10.68
CA THR A 39 -20.29 6.47 -10.50
C THR A 39 -20.69 7.90 -10.90
N LYS A 40 -21.87 8.34 -10.47
CA LYS A 40 -22.33 9.71 -10.70
C LYS A 40 -21.43 10.73 -9.99
N ASN A 41 -21.08 10.49 -8.73
CA ASN A 41 -20.35 11.46 -7.91
C ASN A 41 -18.84 11.18 -7.86
N TYR A 42 -18.41 9.95 -8.17
CA TYR A 42 -17.00 9.56 -8.12
C TYR A 42 -16.48 9.12 -9.49
N GLU A 43 -15.20 9.37 -9.72
CA GLU A 43 -14.45 8.75 -10.80
C GLU A 43 -13.44 7.76 -10.24
N VAL A 44 -13.12 6.77 -11.06
CA VAL A 44 -11.98 5.88 -10.85
C VAL A 44 -10.97 6.21 -11.94
N SER A 45 -9.75 6.56 -11.53
CA SER A 45 -8.66 6.88 -12.45
C SER A 45 -7.44 6.04 -12.17
N SER A 46 -6.71 5.64 -13.21
CA SER A 46 -5.44 4.94 -13.08
C SER A 46 -4.32 5.94 -12.77
N ILE A 47 -3.55 5.66 -11.72
CA ILE A 47 -2.26 6.30 -11.44
C ILE A 47 -1.14 5.50 -12.13
N PHE A 48 -1.15 4.19 -11.93
CA PHE A 48 -0.33 3.23 -12.66
C PHE A 48 -1.25 2.26 -13.39
N LYS A 49 -0.90 1.93 -14.64
CA LYS A 49 -1.71 1.07 -15.50
C LYS A 49 -1.76 -0.36 -14.96
N LYS A 50 -2.67 -1.17 -15.50
CA LYS A 50 -2.95 -2.53 -15.04
C LYS A 50 -1.75 -3.49 -15.14
N GLU A 51 -0.75 -3.14 -15.94
CA GLU A 51 0.47 -3.92 -16.13
C GLU A 51 1.53 -3.65 -15.05
N PHE A 52 1.32 -2.65 -14.19
CA PHE A 52 2.30 -2.25 -13.17
C PHE A 52 2.06 -2.95 -11.83
N GLU A 53 3.15 -3.24 -11.14
CA GLU A 53 3.15 -3.52 -9.70
C GLU A 53 3.71 -2.32 -8.93
N ILE A 54 3.25 -2.15 -7.70
CA ILE A 54 3.68 -1.07 -6.81
C ILE A 54 4.73 -1.62 -5.86
N LEU A 55 5.91 -1.01 -5.88
CA LEU A 55 7.06 -1.43 -5.08
C LEU A 55 7.11 -0.68 -3.75
N GLU A 56 6.79 0.61 -3.78
CA GLU A 56 6.82 1.47 -2.60
C GLU A 56 5.68 2.47 -2.65
N LEU A 57 5.08 2.74 -1.50
CA LEU A 57 3.99 3.70 -1.34
C LEU A 57 4.17 4.44 -0.01
N TYR A 58 4.70 5.65 -0.12
CA TYR A 58 5.00 6.51 1.03
C TYR A 58 4.18 7.79 0.99
N LEU A 59 3.80 8.28 2.17
CA LEU A 59 3.34 9.64 2.40
C LEU A 59 4.55 10.51 2.78
N ASP A 60 4.82 11.53 1.98
CA ASP A 60 5.74 12.61 2.36
C ASP A 60 5.02 13.60 3.26
N THR A 61 5.36 13.57 4.55
CA THR A 61 4.74 14.40 5.59
C THR A 61 5.07 15.89 5.47
N VAL A 62 6.16 16.24 4.76
CA VAL A 62 6.57 17.63 4.56
C VAL A 62 5.78 18.24 3.41
N SER A 63 5.78 17.57 2.25
CA SER A 63 5.07 18.07 1.06
C SER A 63 3.59 17.72 1.02
N LYS A 64 3.13 16.80 1.89
CA LYS A 64 1.76 16.27 1.95
C LYS A 64 1.32 15.61 0.65
N GLN A 65 2.22 14.81 0.07
CA GLN A 65 2.03 14.12 -1.21
C GLN A 65 2.37 12.64 -1.05
N LEU A 66 1.74 11.79 -1.86
CA LEU A 66 2.20 10.41 -1.98
C LEU A 66 3.40 10.33 -2.92
N ASN A 67 4.38 9.51 -2.55
CA ASN A 67 5.47 9.10 -3.39
C ASN A 67 5.34 7.60 -3.65
N ILE A 68 5.01 7.25 -4.89
CA ILE A 68 4.74 5.87 -5.28
C ILE A 68 5.75 5.43 -6.33
N ALA A 69 6.48 4.35 -6.05
CA ALA A 69 7.33 3.69 -7.03
C ALA A 69 6.62 2.46 -7.59
N GLY A 70 6.71 2.26 -8.89
CA GLY A 70 6.16 1.09 -9.56
C GLY A 70 7.01 0.68 -10.74
N ARG A 71 6.83 -0.57 -11.18
CA ARG A 71 7.42 -1.10 -12.41
C ARG A 71 6.42 -1.98 -13.15
N THR A 72 6.62 -2.17 -14.45
CA THR A 72 5.87 -3.17 -15.20
C THR A 72 6.14 -4.55 -14.62
N ASN A 73 5.07 -5.32 -14.43
CA ASN A 73 5.15 -6.68 -13.97
C ASN A 73 5.50 -7.59 -15.18
N PRO A 74 6.52 -8.46 -15.04
CA PRO A 74 7.02 -9.30 -16.13
C PRO A 74 5.96 -10.27 -16.69
N ILE A 75 4.86 -10.51 -15.95
CA ILE A 75 3.71 -11.27 -16.43
C ILE A 75 3.13 -10.68 -17.73
N TYR A 76 3.13 -9.34 -17.87
CA TYR A 76 2.47 -8.66 -18.99
C TYR A 76 3.42 -8.21 -20.09
N THR A 77 4.70 -8.01 -19.77
CA THR A 77 5.68 -7.46 -20.71
C THR A 77 7.10 -7.89 -20.33
N ASP A 78 7.91 -8.18 -21.34
CA ASP A 78 9.34 -8.43 -21.18
C ASP A 78 10.14 -7.12 -20.96
N GLU A 79 9.53 -5.97 -21.27
CA GLU A 79 10.14 -4.65 -21.07
C GLU A 79 9.86 -4.12 -19.65
N ILE A 80 10.95 -3.88 -18.89
CA ILE A 80 10.87 -3.30 -17.55
C ILE A 80 10.83 -1.77 -17.68
N GLU A 81 9.63 -1.20 -17.60
CA GLU A 81 9.44 0.23 -17.39
C GLU A 81 9.25 0.47 -15.89
N GLY A 82 10.13 1.28 -15.29
CA GLY A 82 10.05 1.67 -13.89
C GLY A 82 9.90 3.17 -13.73
N GLY A 83 9.35 3.60 -12.61
CA GLY A 83 9.29 5.02 -12.29
C GLY A 83 8.68 5.32 -10.94
N ARG A 84 8.85 6.56 -10.51
CA ARG A 84 8.22 7.10 -9.31
C ARG A 84 7.32 8.27 -9.66
N LYS A 85 6.20 8.41 -8.96
CA LYS A 85 5.25 9.52 -9.10
C LYS A 85 5.03 10.24 -7.78
N LYS A 86 5.01 11.57 -7.84
CA LYS A 86 4.45 12.42 -6.78
C LYS A 86 2.98 12.61 -7.07
N ILE A 87 2.14 12.26 -6.11
CA ILE A 87 0.69 12.26 -6.27
C ILE A 87 0.05 13.20 -5.24
N SER A 88 -0.90 14.01 -5.68
CA SER A 88 -1.67 14.91 -4.81
C SER A 88 -2.66 14.16 -3.91
N ALA A 89 -3.24 14.86 -2.94
CA ALA A 89 -4.32 14.31 -2.11
C ALA A 89 -5.58 13.90 -2.90
N LEU A 90 -5.75 14.43 -4.11
CA LEU A 90 -6.80 14.05 -5.06
C LEU A 90 -6.34 12.99 -6.05
N GLY A 91 -5.14 12.42 -5.92
CA GLY A 91 -4.67 11.39 -6.86
C GLY A 91 -4.16 11.91 -8.20
N GLU A 92 -3.83 13.19 -8.31
CA GLU A 92 -3.24 13.76 -9.53
C GLU A 92 -1.75 13.54 -9.57
N VAL A 93 -1.21 13.20 -10.75
CA VAL A 93 0.24 13.10 -10.95
C VAL A 93 0.83 14.51 -11.05
N LEU A 94 1.62 14.89 -10.05
CA LEU A 94 2.24 16.21 -9.95
C LEU A 94 3.61 16.25 -10.63
N ASP A 95 4.40 15.19 -10.49
CA ASP A 95 5.70 15.06 -11.13
C ASP A 95 6.10 13.58 -11.25
N ASN A 96 7.01 13.28 -12.17
CA ASN A 96 7.59 11.96 -12.38
C ASN A 96 9.10 12.00 -12.08
N GLY A 97 9.56 10.98 -11.37
CA GLY A 97 10.93 10.82 -10.92
C GLY A 97 11.45 9.39 -11.15
N PRO A 98 12.73 9.15 -10.82
CA PRO A 98 13.32 7.84 -11.01
C PRO A 98 12.76 6.80 -10.02
N GLY A 99 12.67 5.55 -10.47
CA GLY A 99 12.15 4.42 -9.69
C GLY A 99 13.14 3.84 -8.67
N TYR A 100 13.99 4.68 -8.07
CA TYR A 100 15.01 4.28 -7.12
C TYR A 100 14.45 4.07 -5.71
N HIS A 101 15.16 3.31 -4.87
CA HIS A 101 14.77 3.05 -3.49
C HIS A 101 14.76 4.35 -2.68
N ALA A 102 13.71 4.58 -1.88
CA ALA A 102 13.62 5.76 -1.04
C ALA A 102 14.01 5.45 0.41
N LEU A 103 14.96 6.22 0.95
CA LEU A 103 15.26 6.26 2.37
C LEU A 103 14.19 7.08 3.13
N LYS A 104 14.05 6.87 4.44
CA LYS A 104 13.00 7.51 5.26
C LYS A 104 13.09 9.03 5.31
N ASP A 105 14.28 9.60 5.07
CA ASP A 105 14.47 11.06 4.98
C ASP A 105 14.06 11.66 3.62
N GLY A 106 13.67 10.81 2.66
CA GLY A 106 13.29 11.18 1.31
C GLY A 106 14.44 11.13 0.29
N THR A 107 15.66 10.77 0.69
CA THR A 107 16.75 10.57 -0.26
C THR A 107 16.45 9.36 -1.15
N LEU A 108 16.61 9.50 -2.46
CA LEU A 108 16.54 8.38 -3.39
C LEU A 108 17.94 7.81 -3.60
N GLU A 109 18.15 6.55 -3.26
CA GLU A 109 19.43 5.87 -3.37
C GLU A 109 19.57 5.11 -4.69
N TYR A 110 20.71 5.28 -5.37
CA TYR A 110 21.02 4.55 -6.60
C TYR A 110 22.49 4.10 -6.65
N TYR A 111 22.76 2.84 -6.33
CA TYR A 111 24.11 2.22 -6.34
C TYR A 111 25.20 3.07 -5.62
N ASP A 112 25.88 3.94 -6.38
CA ASP A 112 26.99 4.81 -5.95
C ASP A 112 26.63 6.32 -5.96
N SER A 113 25.36 6.64 -6.15
CA SER A 113 24.83 7.99 -6.14
C SER A 113 23.49 8.09 -5.42
N TYR A 114 23.00 9.31 -5.28
CA TYR A 114 21.72 9.63 -4.70
C TYR A 114 21.07 10.84 -5.38
N PHE A 115 19.75 10.96 -5.20
CA PHE A 115 18.93 12.05 -5.75
C PHE A 115 18.06 12.64 -4.65
N ASN A 116 17.81 13.95 -4.75
CA ASN A 116 16.97 14.69 -3.80
C ASN A 116 15.58 15.00 -4.37
N TRP A 117 15.16 14.27 -5.40
CA TRP A 117 13.93 14.56 -6.14
C TRP A 117 12.68 14.59 -5.24
N ILE A 118 12.53 13.64 -4.31
CA ILE A 118 11.43 13.68 -3.34
C ILE A 118 11.51 14.94 -2.48
N ILE A 119 12.72 15.25 -2.00
CA ILE A 119 12.98 16.31 -1.02
C ILE A 119 12.65 17.71 -1.57
N ASN A 120 13.18 18.04 -2.76
CA ASN A 120 13.13 19.40 -3.33
C ASN A 120 12.87 19.43 -4.84
N GLY A 121 12.59 18.30 -5.48
CA GLY A 121 12.36 18.21 -6.93
C GLY A 121 13.63 18.16 -7.77
N ASP A 122 14.81 18.19 -7.16
CA ASP A 122 16.08 18.11 -7.87
C ASP A 122 16.31 16.72 -8.46
N LYS A 123 16.46 16.68 -9.80
CA LYS A 123 16.68 15.47 -10.58
C LYS A 123 18.18 15.20 -10.83
N SER A 124 19.06 16.03 -10.26
CA SER A 124 20.51 15.85 -10.37
C SER A 124 20.97 14.63 -9.59
N GLU A 125 21.93 13.92 -10.18
CA GLU A 125 22.61 12.79 -9.57
C GLU A 125 23.81 13.29 -8.74
N TYR A 126 23.92 12.83 -7.51
CA TYR A 126 25.02 13.17 -6.61
C TYR A 126 25.79 11.93 -6.22
N GLY A 127 27.10 11.91 -6.43
CA GLY A 127 27.96 10.82 -5.97
C GLY A 127 28.12 10.82 -4.45
N PHE A 128 28.16 9.63 -3.85
CA PHE A 128 28.59 9.50 -2.46
C PHE A 128 30.05 9.92 -2.30
N LYS A 129 30.36 10.68 -1.25
CA LYS A 129 31.76 10.98 -0.92
C LYS A 129 32.40 9.79 -0.23
N ASN A 130 33.53 9.32 -0.75
CA ASN A 130 34.36 8.36 -0.02
C ASN A 130 35.25 9.13 0.98
N PRO A 131 35.14 8.90 2.30
CA PRO A 131 35.98 9.55 3.29
C PRO A 131 37.41 8.98 3.34
N LEU A 132 37.66 7.85 2.66
CA LEU A 132 38.89 7.09 2.68
C LEU A 132 39.51 7.00 1.28
N ASN A 133 40.84 6.95 1.23
CA ASN A 133 41.56 6.45 0.06
C ASN A 133 41.79 4.93 0.16
N GLU A 134 42.29 4.30 -0.92
CA GLU A 134 42.47 2.85 -0.99
C GLU A 134 43.37 2.26 0.11
N ASN A 135 44.39 2.99 0.56
CA ASN A 135 45.28 2.53 1.62
C ASN A 135 44.60 2.64 2.99
N GLU A 136 43.92 3.75 3.25
CA GLU A 136 43.20 3.97 4.50
C GLU A 136 42.02 3.00 4.67
N GLN A 137 41.41 2.53 3.58
CA GLN A 137 40.36 1.51 3.63
C GLN A 137 40.84 0.18 4.23
N LYS A 138 42.11 -0.16 4.04
CA LYS A 138 42.75 -1.39 4.54
C LYS A 138 43.37 -1.22 5.93
N ASP A 139 43.55 0.01 6.38
CA ASP A 139 44.07 0.29 7.71
C ASP A 139 42.92 0.32 8.72
N SER A 140 42.85 -0.70 9.55
CA SER A 140 41.75 -0.89 10.49
C SER A 140 41.63 0.22 11.54
N GLU A 141 42.75 0.82 11.96
CA GLU A 141 42.72 1.90 12.95
C GLU A 141 42.19 3.19 12.31
N ILE A 142 42.70 3.54 11.13
CA ILE A 142 42.26 4.73 10.39
C ILE A 142 40.79 4.58 9.95
N TRP A 143 40.40 3.40 9.46
CA TRP A 143 39.02 3.10 9.09
C TRP A 143 38.10 3.32 10.29
N LEU A 144 38.42 2.74 11.46
CA LEU A 144 37.60 2.88 12.66
C LEU A 144 37.50 4.33 13.14
N GLU A 145 38.60 5.08 13.10
CA GLU A 145 38.61 6.50 13.46
C GLU A 145 37.64 7.30 12.58
N LYS A 146 37.72 7.13 11.25
CA LYS A 146 36.84 7.85 10.32
C LYS A 146 35.39 7.40 10.44
N PHE A 147 35.14 6.10 10.64
CA PHE A 147 33.82 5.57 10.91
C PHE A 147 33.20 6.27 12.11
N LEU A 148 33.88 6.25 13.27
CA LEU A 148 33.37 6.84 14.51
C LEU A 148 33.13 8.34 14.37
N LYS A 149 34.02 9.05 13.64
CA LYS A 149 33.82 10.46 13.34
C LYS A 149 32.54 10.73 12.55
N LEU A 150 32.32 9.99 11.47
CA LEU A 150 31.12 10.13 10.64
C LEU A 150 29.87 9.71 11.42
N TYR A 151 29.92 8.56 12.09
CA TYR A 151 28.81 8.02 12.88
C TYR A 151 28.33 9.02 13.95
N ASN A 152 29.26 9.67 14.66
CA ASN A 152 28.92 10.65 15.68
C ASN A 152 28.39 11.99 15.13
N GLN A 153 28.70 12.32 13.88
CA GLN A 153 28.28 13.57 13.23
C GLN A 153 27.03 13.41 12.36
N ALA A 154 26.68 12.18 12.01
CA ALA A 154 25.61 11.89 11.08
C ALA A 154 24.23 12.24 11.67
N THR A 155 23.41 12.82 10.81
CA THR A 155 21.98 13.05 11.06
C THR A 155 21.15 11.83 10.69
N TYR A 156 21.61 11.09 9.67
CA TYR A 156 21.02 9.85 9.21
C TYR A 156 22.13 8.83 8.93
N ILE A 157 21.91 7.58 9.31
CA ILE A 157 22.81 6.47 9.00
C ILE A 157 21.99 5.33 8.42
N TYR A 158 22.34 4.92 7.21
CA TYR A 158 21.81 3.75 6.55
C TYR A 158 22.88 2.66 6.52
N GLU A 159 22.50 1.44 6.83
CA GLU A 159 23.36 0.26 6.73
C GLU A 159 22.82 -0.66 5.64
N SER A 160 23.74 -1.14 4.81
CA SER A 160 23.47 -2.18 3.82
C SER A 160 24.48 -3.31 4.03
N ALA A 161 24.27 -4.44 3.35
CA ALA A 161 25.08 -5.65 3.53
C ALA A 161 26.61 -5.46 3.42
N TRP A 162 27.10 -4.37 2.81
CA TRP A 162 28.52 -4.17 2.53
C TRP A 162 29.07 -2.78 2.84
N ASN A 163 28.22 -1.84 3.29
CA ASN A 163 28.64 -0.47 3.52
C ASN A 163 27.71 0.26 4.51
N TYR A 164 28.28 1.27 5.17
CA TYR A 164 27.53 2.32 5.83
C TYR A 164 27.42 3.54 4.93
N ARG A 165 26.28 4.21 4.98
CA ARG A 165 26.06 5.53 4.38
C ARG A 165 25.68 6.52 5.47
N PHE A 166 26.35 7.67 5.48
CA PHE A 166 26.21 8.70 6.50
C PHE A 166 25.78 10.01 5.88
N LYS A 167 24.71 10.62 6.39
CA LYS A 167 24.31 11.98 6.02
C LYS A 167 24.85 12.98 7.03
N VAL A 168 25.86 13.75 6.64
CA VAL A 168 26.49 14.78 7.47
C VAL A 168 26.37 16.13 6.77
N SER A 169 25.62 17.07 7.38
CA SER A 169 25.36 18.41 6.81
C SER A 169 24.89 18.36 5.34
N ASP A 170 23.86 17.54 5.08
CA ASP A 170 23.26 17.31 3.74
C ASP A 170 24.18 16.67 2.69
N ILE A 171 25.37 16.23 3.09
CA ILE A 171 26.28 15.47 2.23
C ILE A 171 26.26 14.01 2.65
N TRP A 172 26.06 13.13 1.67
CA TRP A 172 26.17 11.71 1.88
C TRP A 172 27.60 11.20 1.68
N TYR A 173 28.07 10.43 2.65
CA TYR A 173 29.31 9.68 2.61
C TYR A 173 29.00 8.19 2.51
N LYS A 174 29.78 7.46 1.72
CA LYS A 174 29.72 5.99 1.64
C LYS A 174 31.03 5.43 2.15
N MET A 175 30.94 4.46 3.06
CA MET A 175 32.10 3.80 3.65
C MET A 175 31.88 2.30 3.57
N ASP A 176 32.64 1.64 2.70
CA ASP A 176 32.59 0.19 2.55
C ASP A 176 33.11 -0.48 3.82
N TYR A 177 32.61 -1.69 4.10
CA TYR A 177 33.00 -2.45 5.27
C TYR A 177 34.48 -2.77 5.26
N ASN A 178 35.14 -2.52 6.39
CA ASN A 178 36.40 -3.19 6.69
C ASN A 178 36.06 -4.58 7.26
N GLN A 179 36.40 -5.63 6.50
CA GLN A 179 36.04 -7.01 6.84
C GLN A 179 36.72 -7.54 8.12
N ASP A 180 37.80 -6.91 8.57
CA ASP A 180 38.49 -7.29 9.81
C ASP A 180 37.79 -6.72 11.06
N ILE A 181 36.93 -5.71 10.90
CA ILE A 181 36.27 -4.98 11.99
C ILE A 181 34.76 -5.24 12.01
N VAL A 182 34.13 -5.11 10.85
CA VAL A 182 32.67 -5.08 10.75
C VAL A 182 32.13 -6.50 10.79
N ASN A 183 31.60 -6.87 11.95
CA ASN A 183 30.85 -8.09 12.21
C ASN A 183 29.51 -7.75 12.87
N ASP A 184 28.68 -8.76 13.14
CA ASP A 184 27.37 -8.57 13.76
C ASP A 184 27.41 -7.83 15.10
N GLU A 185 28.46 -8.02 15.91
CA GLU A 185 28.61 -7.29 17.17
C GLU A 185 28.94 -5.81 16.95
N PHE A 186 29.74 -5.51 15.91
CA PHE A 186 30.04 -4.14 15.52
C PHE A 186 28.77 -3.40 15.07
N VAL A 187 27.97 -4.02 14.20
CA VAL A 187 26.69 -3.46 13.72
C VAL A 187 25.72 -3.26 14.87
N LYS A 188 25.63 -4.22 15.82
CA LYS A 188 24.80 -4.07 17.03
C LYS A 188 25.23 -2.90 17.91
N LYS A 189 26.52 -2.59 17.99
CA LYS A 189 27.05 -1.45 18.75
C LYS A 189 26.88 -0.11 18.02
N HIS A 190 26.81 -0.15 16.69
CA HIS A 190 26.69 1.02 15.84
C HIS A 190 25.50 0.89 14.87
N PRO A 191 24.27 0.78 15.39
CA PRO A 191 23.10 0.56 14.56
C PRO A 191 22.82 1.75 13.62
N PRO A 192 22.12 1.51 12.50
CA PRO A 192 21.65 2.60 11.64
C PRO A 192 20.73 3.57 12.39
N ILE A 193 20.71 4.81 11.92
CA ILE A 193 19.93 5.93 12.48
C ILE A 193 18.98 6.41 11.39
N GLU A 194 17.86 5.70 11.24
CA GLU A 194 16.89 5.96 10.17
C GLU A 194 15.58 6.61 10.66
N ASN A 195 15.35 6.60 11.98
CA ASN A 195 14.08 7.00 12.58
C ASN A 195 14.10 8.40 13.21
N LYS A 196 15.19 9.17 13.04
CA LYS A 196 15.33 10.49 13.65
C LYS A 196 14.65 11.60 12.82
N ASP A 197 14.89 11.58 11.51
CA ASP A 197 14.33 12.54 10.55
C ASP A 197 13.42 11.82 9.55
N VAL A 198 12.32 11.25 10.06
CA VAL A 198 11.35 10.52 9.23
C VAL A 198 10.49 11.51 8.46
N ARG A 199 10.73 11.60 7.15
CA ARG A 199 9.92 12.37 6.20
C ARG A 199 8.86 11.50 5.53
N LEU A 200 9.27 10.30 5.13
CA LEU A 200 8.45 9.32 4.43
C LEU A 200 7.83 8.32 5.40
N LEU A 201 6.50 8.24 5.40
CA LEU A 201 5.73 7.27 6.18
C LEU A 201 5.06 6.25 5.27
N GLU A 202 5.15 4.97 5.60
CA GLU A 202 4.37 3.93 4.92
C GLU A 202 2.89 4.11 5.22
N LEU A 203 2.04 4.09 4.19
CA LEU A 203 0.61 4.01 4.42
C LEU A 203 0.21 2.58 4.74
N ARG A 204 -0.66 2.43 5.73
CA ARG A 204 -1.22 1.15 6.13
C ARG A 204 -2.44 0.80 5.29
N ASP A 205 -2.52 -0.47 4.85
CA ASP A 205 -3.72 -1.00 4.19
C ASP A 205 -4.90 -0.98 5.18
N LEU A 206 -6.02 -0.38 4.77
CA LEU A 206 -7.26 -0.27 5.56
C LEU A 206 -7.88 -1.62 5.90
N ARG A 207 -7.46 -2.71 5.23
CA ARG A 207 -7.90 -4.08 5.53
C ARG A 207 -6.95 -4.85 6.45
N SER A 208 -5.79 -4.27 6.81
CA SER A 208 -4.75 -4.95 7.60
C SER A 208 -4.98 -4.82 9.12
N GLY A 209 -5.08 -5.95 9.82
CA GLY A 209 -5.23 -6.02 11.29
C GLY A 209 -6.27 -7.06 11.74
N LYS A 210 -6.00 -7.78 12.85
CA LYS A 210 -6.94 -8.78 13.42
C LYS A 210 -8.15 -8.16 14.13
N MET A 211 -8.11 -6.86 14.47
CA MET A 211 -9.19 -6.17 15.20
C MET A 211 -9.87 -5.03 14.42
N ASP A 212 -9.31 -4.54 13.31
CA ASP A 212 -9.80 -3.33 12.62
C ASP A 212 -9.93 -3.51 11.11
N LYS A 213 -10.63 -4.57 10.66
CA LYS A 213 -11.14 -4.56 9.27
C LYS A 213 -12.28 -3.55 9.23
N ASP A 214 -12.03 -2.39 8.63
CA ASP A 214 -13.08 -1.41 8.42
C ASP A 214 -14.05 -1.90 7.32
N THR A 215 -15.02 -2.71 7.74
CA THR A 215 -16.11 -3.18 6.89
C THR A 215 -17.12 -2.07 6.55
N THR A 216 -16.99 -0.89 7.15
CA THR A 216 -17.84 0.27 6.82
C THR A 216 -17.41 0.92 5.51
N LEU A 217 -16.15 0.76 5.11
CA LEU A 217 -15.61 1.28 3.85
C LEU A 217 -15.62 0.22 2.74
N VAL A 218 -15.13 -0.99 3.00
CA VAL A 218 -14.97 -2.05 1.99
C VAL A 218 -15.62 -3.34 2.43
N ASN A 219 -16.44 -3.93 1.58
CA ASN A 219 -17.09 -5.21 1.86
C ASN A 219 -16.99 -6.19 0.69
N ILE A 220 -16.68 -7.46 0.99
CA ILE A 220 -16.73 -8.55 0.01
C ILE A 220 -18.13 -9.14 0.08
N ILE A 221 -18.95 -8.86 -0.93
CA ILE A 221 -20.36 -9.25 -0.93
C ILE A 221 -20.59 -10.64 -1.53
N GLY A 222 -19.58 -11.21 -2.20
CA GLY A 222 -19.69 -12.51 -2.83
C GLY A 222 -18.42 -13.00 -3.47
N TYR A 223 -18.43 -14.29 -3.76
CA TYR A 223 -17.40 -15.03 -4.48
C TYR A 223 -18.09 -15.96 -5.49
N GLN A 224 -17.59 -15.96 -6.72
CA GLN A 224 -17.98 -16.91 -7.76
C GLN A 224 -16.74 -17.67 -8.21
N GLU A 225 -16.64 -18.91 -7.74
CA GLU A 225 -15.60 -19.85 -8.16
C GLU A 225 -15.64 -20.06 -9.67
N THR A 226 -14.46 -20.11 -10.26
CA THR A 226 -14.25 -20.40 -11.69
C THR A 226 -13.27 -21.53 -11.93
N ASP A 227 -12.44 -21.84 -10.93
CA ASP A 227 -11.45 -22.90 -10.95
C ASP A 227 -11.25 -23.43 -9.53
N SER A 228 -11.11 -24.74 -9.39
CA SER A 228 -10.96 -25.40 -8.10
C SER A 228 -10.28 -26.75 -8.25
N GLU A 229 -9.40 -27.08 -7.33
CA GLU A 229 -8.78 -28.40 -7.24
C GLU A 229 -9.00 -28.96 -5.83
N ASP A 230 -9.63 -30.13 -5.76
CA ASP A 230 -9.82 -30.85 -4.51
C ASP A 230 -8.48 -31.45 -4.04
N GLY A 231 -8.16 -31.25 -2.76
CA GLY A 231 -6.96 -31.84 -2.16
C GLY A 231 -7.02 -33.38 -2.13
N GLY A 232 -5.91 -34.03 -2.48
CA GLY A 232 -5.74 -35.48 -2.40
C GLY A 232 -5.08 -35.94 -1.09
N TRP A 233 -4.98 -37.26 -0.89
CA TRP A 233 -4.33 -37.84 0.31
C TRP A 233 -2.87 -37.35 0.47
N PHE A 234 -2.14 -37.19 -0.63
CA PHE A 234 -0.74 -36.73 -0.61
C PHE A 234 -0.58 -35.19 -0.71
N ASN A 235 -1.66 -34.46 -1.00
CA ASN A 235 -1.70 -33.00 -0.97
C ASN A 235 -3.07 -32.53 -0.47
N PRO A 236 -3.24 -32.35 0.85
CA PRO A 236 -4.55 -32.07 1.44
C PRO A 236 -5.05 -30.63 1.21
N ILE A 237 -4.23 -29.77 0.60
CA ILE A 237 -4.58 -28.38 0.36
C ILE A 237 -5.51 -28.32 -0.85
N SER A 238 -6.76 -27.92 -0.61
CA SER A 238 -7.68 -27.58 -1.70
C SER A 238 -7.37 -26.17 -2.21
N TYR A 239 -7.47 -26.02 -3.52
CA TYR A 239 -7.24 -24.78 -4.22
C TYR A 239 -8.56 -24.25 -4.80
N SER A 240 -8.77 -22.94 -4.76
CA SER A 240 -9.93 -22.29 -5.38
C SER A 240 -9.55 -20.91 -5.90
N ALA A 241 -10.00 -20.61 -7.11
CA ALA A 241 -9.87 -19.30 -7.74
C ALA A 241 -11.17 -18.87 -8.42
N GLY A 242 -11.42 -17.57 -8.38
CA GLY A 242 -12.71 -17.05 -8.81
C GLY A 242 -12.83 -15.54 -8.74
N ASN A 243 -14.03 -15.07 -9.03
CA ASN A 243 -14.36 -13.65 -9.02
C ASN A 243 -14.91 -13.25 -7.65
N TYR A 244 -14.22 -12.33 -7.00
CA TYR A 244 -14.67 -11.63 -5.82
C TYR A 244 -15.44 -10.38 -6.24
N PHE A 245 -16.57 -10.16 -5.58
CA PHE A 245 -17.42 -8.99 -5.78
C PHE A 245 -17.33 -8.11 -4.54
N ILE A 246 -16.84 -6.89 -4.74
CA ILE A 246 -16.43 -5.98 -3.69
C ILE A 246 -17.25 -4.71 -3.83
N GLU A 247 -17.80 -4.22 -2.73
CA GLU A 247 -18.44 -2.92 -2.63
C GLU A 247 -17.55 -1.98 -1.81
N LEU A 248 -17.23 -0.83 -2.39
CA LEU A 248 -16.55 0.28 -1.72
C LEU A 248 -17.56 1.40 -1.50
N TYR A 249 -17.90 1.67 -0.24
CA TYR A 249 -18.89 2.68 0.14
C TYR A 249 -18.24 4.05 0.26
N MET A 250 -18.70 5.01 -0.52
CA MET A 250 -18.10 6.34 -0.58
C MET A 250 -18.95 7.37 0.18
N PRO A 251 -18.33 8.40 0.81
CA PRO A 251 -19.03 9.37 1.66
C PRO A 251 -20.19 10.14 1.01
N LEU A 252 -20.20 10.33 -0.32
CA LEU A 252 -21.33 10.97 -1.03
C LEU A 252 -22.51 10.02 -1.31
N GLY A 253 -22.55 8.87 -0.65
CA GLY A 253 -23.64 7.88 -0.74
C GLY A 253 -23.54 6.94 -1.95
N ASP A 254 -22.48 7.05 -2.75
CA ASP A 254 -22.23 6.17 -3.89
C ASP A 254 -21.52 4.88 -3.44
N THR A 255 -21.75 3.80 -4.17
CA THR A 255 -21.02 2.53 -4.00
C THR A 255 -20.28 2.20 -5.29
N ILE A 256 -18.96 2.05 -5.20
CA ILE A 256 -18.14 1.53 -6.31
C ILE A 256 -18.21 0.00 -6.26
N LYS A 257 -18.62 -0.63 -7.37
CA LYS A 257 -18.84 -2.07 -7.46
C LYS A 257 -17.74 -2.73 -8.27
N ILE A 258 -16.81 -3.35 -7.56
CA ILE A 258 -15.55 -3.85 -8.11
C ILE A 258 -15.60 -5.37 -8.23
N LYS A 259 -15.21 -5.88 -9.39
CA LYS A 259 -14.95 -7.30 -9.64
C LYS A 259 -13.44 -7.52 -9.63
N ARG A 260 -12.94 -8.46 -8.82
CA ARG A 260 -11.53 -8.86 -8.79
C ARG A 260 -11.42 -10.37 -8.90
N HIS A 261 -10.74 -10.87 -9.93
CA HIS A 261 -10.34 -12.27 -9.96
C HIS A 261 -9.24 -12.51 -8.92
N GLY A 262 -9.21 -13.66 -8.27
CA GLY A 262 -8.20 -13.97 -7.27
C GLY A 262 -8.08 -15.47 -7.03
N SER A 263 -6.85 -15.95 -6.85
CA SER A 263 -6.55 -17.29 -6.34
C SER A 263 -6.32 -17.25 -4.83
N MET A 264 -7.04 -18.09 -4.08
CA MET A 264 -6.88 -18.21 -2.62
C MET A 264 -7.07 -16.89 -1.83
N GLY A 265 -7.70 -15.87 -2.44
CA GLY A 265 -7.94 -14.56 -1.83
C GLY A 265 -7.91 -13.43 -2.84
N ILE A 266 -7.80 -12.18 -2.35
CA ILE A 266 -7.62 -10.99 -3.19
C ILE A 266 -6.43 -10.15 -2.74
N ASN A 267 -5.42 -10.04 -3.61
CA ASN A 267 -4.33 -9.08 -3.47
C ASN A 267 -4.77 -7.71 -3.99
N MET A 268 -5.41 -6.96 -3.09
CA MET A 268 -5.97 -5.64 -3.37
C MET A 268 -5.99 -4.77 -2.12
N GLN A 269 -5.06 -3.85 -1.96
CA GLN A 269 -4.93 -3.03 -0.77
C GLN A 269 -5.60 -1.67 -0.96
N PHE A 270 -6.16 -1.11 0.12
CA PHE A 270 -6.86 0.16 0.11
C PHE A 270 -6.14 1.13 1.05
N TYR A 271 -5.92 2.37 0.59
CA TYR A 271 -5.18 3.37 1.34
C TYR A 271 -5.92 4.69 1.36
N LYS A 272 -5.77 5.42 2.46
CA LYS A 272 -6.20 6.81 2.63
C LYS A 272 -5.03 7.64 3.15
N MET A 273 -4.89 8.85 2.62
CA MET A 273 -4.03 9.85 3.24
C MET A 273 -4.76 10.41 4.49
N PRO A 274 -4.10 10.51 5.65
CA PRO A 274 -4.69 11.15 6.82
C PRO A 274 -5.03 12.62 6.54
N VAL A 275 -6.19 13.09 7.02
CA VAL A 275 -6.62 14.50 6.84
C VAL A 275 -5.63 15.46 7.51
N THR A 276 -5.07 15.07 8.66
CA THR A 276 -4.00 15.82 9.36
C THR A 276 -2.75 16.03 8.49
N GLN A 277 -2.54 15.16 7.51
CA GLN A 277 -1.43 15.18 6.56
C GLN A 277 -1.87 15.65 5.15
N GLY A 278 -2.99 16.37 5.06
CA GLY A 278 -3.50 16.95 3.80
C GLY A 278 -4.31 16.00 2.94
N GLY A 279 -4.64 14.80 3.43
CA GLY A 279 -5.56 13.88 2.78
C GLY A 279 -7.01 14.35 2.80
N ARG A 280 -7.87 13.61 2.08
CA ARG A 280 -9.33 13.82 2.06
C ARG A 280 -10.06 12.53 2.37
N ASN A 281 -11.14 12.61 3.12
CA ASN A 281 -11.96 11.46 3.50
C ASN A 281 -12.72 10.82 2.34
N ASP A 282 -12.95 11.58 1.27
CA ASP A 282 -13.64 11.18 0.06
C ASP A 282 -12.70 10.66 -1.05
N VAL A 283 -11.41 10.49 -0.76
CA VAL A 283 -10.44 9.89 -1.70
C VAL A 283 -9.93 8.56 -1.17
N VAL A 284 -9.88 7.54 -2.03
CA VAL A 284 -9.34 6.22 -1.71
C VAL A 284 -8.37 5.80 -2.80
N PHE A 285 -7.17 5.38 -2.40
CA PHE A 285 -6.19 4.78 -3.29
C PHE A 285 -6.29 3.27 -3.21
N ILE A 286 -6.17 2.60 -4.34
CA ILE A 286 -6.30 1.15 -4.46
C ILE A 286 -5.10 0.60 -5.21
N VAL A 287 -4.38 -0.33 -4.60
CA VAL A 287 -3.31 -1.10 -5.24
C VAL A 287 -3.84 -2.48 -5.54
N GLN A 288 -3.57 -2.99 -6.74
CA GLN A 288 -3.84 -4.37 -7.12
C GLN A 288 -2.52 -5.03 -7.49
N GLU A 289 -2.25 -6.20 -6.92
CA GLU A 289 -1.11 -7.02 -7.33
C GLU A 289 -1.65 -8.25 -8.06
N PRO A 290 -1.20 -8.53 -9.29
CA PRO A 290 -1.64 -9.68 -10.06
C PRO A 290 -0.99 -10.97 -9.54
N ASN A 291 -1.66 -12.10 -9.74
CA ASN A 291 -1.09 -13.43 -9.54
C ASN A 291 -0.58 -14.02 -10.87
N GLU A 292 0.63 -14.55 -10.86
CA GLU A 292 1.26 -15.22 -12.02
C GLU A 292 0.47 -16.41 -12.57
N MET A 293 -0.37 -17.06 -11.76
CA MET A 293 -1.16 -18.23 -12.17
C MET A 293 -2.28 -17.88 -13.17
N TYR A 294 -2.78 -16.64 -13.16
CA TYR A 294 -3.87 -16.21 -14.05
C TYR A 294 -3.58 -14.85 -14.68
N PRO A 295 -2.56 -14.78 -15.54
CA PRO A 295 -2.09 -13.53 -16.13
C PRO A 295 -3.13 -12.88 -17.05
N ASP A 296 -4.12 -13.64 -17.54
CA ASP A 296 -5.22 -13.20 -18.39
C ASP A 296 -6.47 -12.71 -17.63
N LYS A 297 -6.55 -13.00 -16.32
CA LYS A 297 -7.73 -12.68 -15.48
C LYS A 297 -7.41 -11.79 -14.31
N GLU A 298 -6.16 -11.81 -13.85
CA GLU A 298 -5.67 -10.90 -12.83
C GLU A 298 -4.99 -9.71 -13.46
N PHE A 299 -5.14 -8.56 -12.81
CA PHE A 299 -4.65 -7.26 -13.28
C PHE A 299 -4.06 -6.52 -12.10
N GLY A 300 -2.92 -5.88 -12.32
CA GLY A 300 -2.26 -5.03 -11.35
C GLY A 300 -2.72 -3.58 -11.43
N GLY A 301 -1.79 -2.70 -11.09
CA GLY A 301 -1.91 -1.26 -11.18
C GLY A 301 -2.29 -0.58 -9.87
N MET A 302 -2.28 0.74 -9.93
CA MET A 302 -2.75 1.59 -8.84
C MET A 302 -3.77 2.57 -9.36
N TYR A 303 -4.86 2.70 -8.63
CA TYR A 303 -6.02 3.49 -8.98
C TYR A 303 -6.37 4.44 -7.84
N VAL A 304 -7.07 5.52 -8.18
CA VAL A 304 -7.68 6.42 -7.22
C VAL A 304 -9.17 6.48 -7.49
N VAL A 305 -9.96 6.39 -6.42
CA VAL A 305 -11.38 6.71 -6.37
C VAL A 305 -11.51 8.08 -5.74
N ARG A 306 -12.08 9.05 -6.45
CA ARG A 306 -12.16 10.45 -6.00
C ARG A 306 -13.41 11.16 -6.53
N PRO A 307 -13.85 12.27 -5.93
CA PRO A 307 -14.98 13.03 -6.43
C PRO A 307 -14.75 13.51 -7.86
N ARG A 308 -15.79 13.46 -8.70
CA ARG A 308 -15.75 14.06 -10.05
C ARG A 308 -15.63 15.58 -9.99
N ASN A 309 -16.35 16.20 -9.05
CA ASN A 309 -16.20 17.61 -8.77
C ASN A 309 -15.06 17.79 -7.76
N GLN A 310 -13.87 18.09 -8.27
CA GLN A 310 -12.68 18.28 -7.43
C GLN A 310 -12.75 19.54 -6.55
N GLU A 311 -13.56 20.53 -6.94
CA GLU A 311 -13.81 21.76 -6.18
C GLU A 311 -14.84 21.56 -5.05
N GLN A 312 -15.47 20.39 -4.97
CA GLN A 312 -16.46 20.11 -3.95
C GLN A 312 -15.80 20.16 -2.55
N GLU A 313 -16.42 20.93 -1.65
CA GLU A 313 -16.04 20.98 -0.24
C GLU A 313 -16.10 19.58 0.38
N GLU A 314 -15.11 19.27 1.21
CA GLU A 314 -15.02 17.98 1.87
C GLU A 314 -16.24 17.75 2.77
N TYR A 315 -16.89 16.60 2.61
CA TYR A 315 -18.05 16.24 3.41
C TYR A 315 -17.64 15.84 4.83
N GLY A 316 -17.71 16.81 5.74
CA GLY A 316 -17.74 16.64 7.19
C GLY A 316 -16.48 16.07 7.83
N ILE A 317 -16.17 16.54 9.05
CA ILE A 317 -15.21 15.87 9.94
C ILE A 317 -15.92 14.62 10.49
N HIS A 318 -16.05 13.56 9.70
CA HIS A 318 -16.07 12.25 10.33
C HIS A 318 -14.66 12.03 10.83
N LYS A 319 -14.43 12.31 12.13
CA LYS A 319 -13.29 11.75 12.85
C LYS A 319 -13.42 10.24 12.71
N SER A 320 -12.79 9.70 11.69
CA SER A 320 -12.64 8.27 11.59
C SER A 320 -11.71 7.84 12.73
N SER A 321 -11.80 6.60 13.19
CA SER A 321 -10.81 6.04 14.13
C SER A 321 -9.37 6.17 13.61
N PHE A 322 -9.17 6.41 12.31
CA PHE A 322 -7.88 6.68 11.68
C PHE A 322 -7.32 8.06 12.01
N ASP A 323 -8.16 9.09 12.20
CA ASP A 323 -7.69 10.43 12.57
C ASP A 323 -7.05 10.42 13.97
N SER A 324 -7.57 9.58 14.88
CA SER A 324 -7.01 9.35 16.23
C SER A 324 -5.75 8.49 16.25
N PHE A 325 -5.53 7.62 15.27
CA PHE A 325 -4.27 6.85 15.18
C PHE A 325 -3.12 7.68 14.62
N SER A 326 -3.39 8.70 13.80
CA SER A 326 -2.34 9.59 13.29
C SER A 326 -1.65 10.40 14.40
N SER A 327 -2.30 10.60 15.56
CA SER A 327 -1.64 11.20 16.74
C SER A 327 -0.62 10.29 17.42
N GLU A 328 -0.68 8.96 17.22
CA GLU A 328 0.31 8.03 17.79
C GLU A 328 1.64 8.03 17.02
N TYR A 329 1.62 8.43 15.74
CA TYR A 329 2.84 8.60 14.94
C TYR A 329 3.64 9.84 15.34
N GLY A 330 3.03 10.79 16.06
CA GLY A 330 3.64 12.08 16.42
C GLY A 330 4.13 12.21 17.87
N SER A 331 3.78 11.29 18.78
CA SER A 331 4.16 11.40 20.19
C SER A 331 4.91 10.15 20.66
N GLY A 332 6.23 10.27 20.79
CA GLY A 332 6.97 9.38 21.68
C GLY A 332 6.36 9.46 23.09
N LYS A 333 5.83 8.33 23.56
CA LYS A 333 5.17 8.08 24.86
C LYS A 333 3.76 8.68 25.04
N ALA A 334 2.77 7.79 25.11
CA ALA A 334 1.75 7.83 26.16
C ALA A 334 1.05 6.46 26.29
N ASN A 335 1.25 5.79 27.42
CA ASN A 335 0.30 4.81 27.94
C ASN A 335 -1.01 5.55 28.26
N ILE A 336 -2.16 5.12 27.75
CA ILE A 336 -3.46 5.49 28.35
C ILE A 336 -4.44 4.31 28.28
N ASP A 337 -4.95 3.96 29.47
CA ASP A 337 -6.15 3.16 29.75
C ASP A 337 -7.34 3.57 28.87
N MET A 338 -7.90 2.62 28.13
CA MET A 338 -9.19 2.81 27.47
C MET A 338 -10.34 2.38 28.38
N GLU A 339 -10.82 3.28 29.23
CA GLU A 339 -12.22 3.21 29.68
C GLU A 339 -13.15 3.63 28.53
N THR A 340 -13.70 2.65 27.84
CA THR A 340 -14.71 2.80 26.81
C THR A 340 -16.07 3.11 27.44
N THR A 341 -16.50 4.36 27.39
CA THR A 341 -17.89 4.72 27.72
C THR A 341 -18.76 4.56 26.48
N PHE A 342 -19.48 3.44 26.40
CA PHE A 342 -20.54 3.19 25.42
C PHE A 342 -21.73 4.14 25.66
N LEU A 343 -22.05 4.99 24.70
CA LEU A 343 -23.36 5.64 24.65
C LEU A 343 -24.33 4.75 23.88
N ARG A 344 -25.32 4.23 24.62
CA ARG A 344 -26.48 3.48 24.11
C ARG A 344 -27.37 4.38 23.24
N PRO A 345 -28.19 3.82 22.33
CA PRO A 345 -29.15 4.60 21.55
C PRO A 345 -30.27 5.10 22.46
N MET A 346 -30.60 6.39 22.38
CA MET A 346 -31.87 6.91 22.86
C MET A 346 -32.97 6.39 21.94
N LYS A 347 -33.95 5.71 22.55
CA LYS A 347 -35.26 5.49 21.97
C LYS A 347 -36.00 6.83 21.96
N ASP A 348 -36.76 7.06 20.91
CA ASP A 348 -38.18 7.38 21.02
C ASP A 348 -38.96 6.49 20.03
#